data_AF-A0A453I820-F1
#
_entry.id   AF-A0A453I820-F1
#
_cell.length_a   1.000
_cell.length_b   1.000
_cell.length_c   1.000
_cell.angle_alpha   90.00
_cell.angle_beta   90.00
_cell.angle_gamma   90.00
#
_symmetry.space_group_name_H-M   'P 1'
#
loop_
_entity.id
_entity.type
_entity.pdbx_description
1 polymer ?
#
loop_
_entity_poly.entity_id
_entity_poly.type
_entity_poly.pdbx_seq_one_letter_code
_entity_poly.pdbx_strand_id
1 'polypeptide(L)'
;ATTSLMGPASPCRSAPRASSHMPSYDSLDLSVQLELRGIPTQAWHLSTAEHLLGSSCWIERLHPSTRSRADLATFRLTARTRDPASIRRAAILEIVELVTARD
;
A
#
# COMPACT_ATOMS: atom_id res chain seq x y z
N ALA A 1 54.20 37.39 3.82
CA ALA A 1 52.97 37.51 3.01
C ALA A 1 52.51 36.10 2.67
N THR A 2 51.38 35.65 3.22
CA THR A 2 50.87 34.28 3.08
C THR A 2 49.36 34.32 2.80
N THR A 3 48.96 33.65 1.71
CA THR A 3 47.70 32.93 1.46
C THR A 3 46.38 33.49 2.03
N SER A 4 45.38 33.75 1.17
CA SER A 4 44.37 32.74 0.80
C SER A 4 43.23 33.29 -0.08
N LEU A 5 42.76 32.41 -0.97
CA LEU A 5 41.68 32.53 -1.95
C LEU A 5 40.27 32.30 -1.34
N MET A 6 39.24 32.54 -2.19
CA MET A 6 37.79 32.25 -2.07
C MET A 6 36.95 33.43 -1.60
N GLY A 7 35.84 33.85 -2.23
CA GLY A 7 34.97 33.29 -3.28
C GLY A 7 33.52 33.70 -2.94
N PRO A 8 32.65 34.11 -3.88
CA PRO A 8 31.34 34.70 -3.55
C PRO A 8 30.30 33.63 -3.15
N ALA A 9 29.65 33.85 -2.02
CA ALA A 9 28.57 33.00 -1.50
C ALA A 9 27.30 33.15 -2.36
N SER A 10 26.88 32.04 -2.99
CA SER A 10 25.57 31.90 -3.62
C SER A 10 24.52 31.52 -2.58
N PRO A 11 23.31 32.13 -2.57
CA PRO A 11 22.26 31.72 -1.65
C PRO A 11 21.54 30.47 -2.19
N CYS A 12 21.82 29.31 -1.60
CA CYS A 12 21.03 28.10 -1.77
C CYS A 12 19.65 28.31 -1.12
N ARG A 13 18.68 28.73 -1.93
CA ARG A 13 17.26 28.80 -1.57
C ARG A 13 16.70 27.37 -1.56
N SER A 14 16.89 26.67 -0.44
CA SER A 14 16.31 25.35 -0.23
C SER A 14 14.79 25.46 -0.19
N ALA A 15 14.14 24.96 -1.24
CA ALA A 15 12.69 24.82 -1.31
C ALA A 15 12.19 23.87 -0.20
N PRO A 16 10.98 24.09 0.36
CA PRO A 16 10.40 23.12 1.27
C PRO A 16 10.10 21.83 0.50
N ARG A 17 10.67 20.70 0.96
CA ARG A 17 10.28 19.36 0.51
C ARG A 17 8.77 19.25 0.64
N ALA A 18 8.12 18.96 -0.48
CA ALA A 18 6.71 18.63 -0.54
C ALA A 18 6.39 17.66 0.60
N SER A 19 5.59 18.11 1.57
CA SER A 19 4.90 17.19 2.46
C SER A 19 4.10 16.27 1.56
N SER A 20 4.51 15.02 1.49
CA SER A 20 3.65 13.93 1.04
C SER A 20 2.34 14.13 1.78
N HIS A 21 1.31 14.62 1.07
CA HIS A 21 -0.05 14.68 1.57
C HIS A 21 -0.43 13.23 1.86
N MET A 22 -0.20 12.78 3.09
CA MET A 22 -0.94 11.68 3.64
C MET A 22 -2.39 12.15 3.57
N PRO A 23 -3.28 11.51 2.79
CA PRO A 23 -4.69 11.86 2.87
C PRO A 23 -5.08 11.63 4.32
N SER A 24 -5.55 12.67 5.00
CA SER A 24 -6.12 12.55 6.34
C SER A 24 -7.11 11.38 6.31
N TYR A 25 -6.86 10.36 7.12
CA TYR A 25 -7.68 9.14 7.18
C TYR A 25 -9.13 9.41 7.61
N ASP A 26 -9.37 10.63 8.10
CA ASP A 26 -10.63 11.19 8.53
C ASP A 26 -11.70 11.22 7.43
N SER A 27 -11.33 11.11 6.15
CA SER A 27 -12.32 11.18 5.07
C SER A 27 -12.81 9.81 4.57
N LEU A 28 -12.30 8.68 5.07
CA LEU A 28 -12.79 7.35 4.68
C LEU A 28 -13.89 6.92 5.66
N ASP A 29 -15.04 7.58 5.61
CA ASP A 29 -16.14 7.37 6.58
C ASP A 29 -16.90 6.06 6.39
N LEU A 30 -16.81 5.44 5.21
CA LEU A 30 -17.57 4.22 4.90
C LEU A 30 -16.74 2.98 5.17
N SER A 31 -17.14 2.21 6.18
CA SER A 31 -16.59 0.89 6.45
C SER A 31 -17.31 -0.16 5.60
N VAL A 32 -16.57 -0.92 4.80
CA VAL A 32 -17.07 -1.95 3.90
C VAL A 32 -16.34 -3.26 4.14
N GLN A 33 -17.08 -4.38 4.05
CA GLN A 33 -16.48 -5.70 4.05
C GLN A 33 -16.17 -6.12 2.61
N LEU A 34 -14.93 -6.52 2.38
CA LEU A 34 -14.44 -6.93 1.08
C LEU A 34 -13.98 -8.39 1.13
N GLU A 35 -14.31 -9.10 0.05
CA GLU A 35 -13.98 -10.50 -0.15
C GLU A 35 -13.18 -10.64 -1.44
N LEU A 36 -11.87 -10.82 -1.34
CA LEU A 36 -11.00 -11.04 -2.50
C LEU A 36 -10.91 -12.54 -2.75
N ARG A 37 -11.28 -12.98 -3.94
CA ARG A 37 -11.21 -14.39 -4.36
C ARG A 37 -10.09 -14.58 -5.37
N GLY A 38 -9.53 -15.79 -5.41
CA GLY A 38 -8.43 -16.11 -6.33
C GLY A 38 -7.06 -15.60 -5.90
N ILE A 39 -6.90 -15.16 -4.64
CA ILE A 39 -5.58 -14.89 -4.06
C ILE A 39 -4.91 -16.24 -3.82
N PRO A 40 -3.78 -16.55 -4.47
CA PRO A 40 -3.09 -17.81 -4.22
C PRO A 40 -2.40 -17.79 -2.86
N THR A 41 -2.12 -18.97 -2.34
CA THR A 41 -1.56 -19.20 -1.00
C THR A 41 -0.24 -18.46 -0.77
N GLN A 42 0.62 -18.39 -1.78
CA GLN A 42 1.90 -17.68 -1.74
C GLN A 42 1.77 -16.15 -1.66
N ALA A 43 0.68 -15.58 -2.16
CA ALA A 43 0.40 -14.15 -2.13
C ALA A 43 -0.60 -13.78 -1.02
N TRP A 44 -0.85 -14.68 -0.07
CA TRP A 44 -1.80 -14.48 1.03
C TRP A 44 -1.22 -13.58 2.13
N HIS A 45 -1.03 -12.32 1.78
CA HIS A 45 -0.41 -11.30 2.61
C HIS A 45 -1.26 -10.02 2.61
N LEU A 46 -1.20 -9.27 3.72
CA LEU A 46 -1.86 -7.98 3.84
C LEU A 46 -1.43 -7.04 2.72
N SER A 47 -0.12 -6.99 2.42
CA SER A 47 0.45 -6.16 1.37
C SER A 47 -0.14 -6.45 -0.01
N THR A 48 -0.53 -7.69 -0.30
CA THR A 48 -1.24 -8.05 -1.53
C THR A 48 -2.61 -7.39 -1.58
N ALA A 49 -3.37 -7.46 -0.49
CA ALA A 49 -4.67 -6.82 -0.40
C ALA A 49 -4.55 -5.29 -0.50
N GLU A 50 -3.56 -4.68 0.14
CA GLU A 50 -3.26 -3.25 0.03
C GLU A 50 -2.91 -2.87 -1.41
N HIS A 51 -2.13 -3.69 -2.11
CA HIS A 51 -1.78 -3.46 -3.51
C HIS A 51 -3.00 -3.54 -4.44
N LEU A 52 -3.89 -4.52 -4.22
CA LEU A 52 -5.11 -4.69 -5.01
C LEU A 52 -6.12 -3.56 -4.80
N LEU A 53 -6.28 -3.12 -3.56
CA LEU A 53 -7.17 -2.02 -3.18
C LEU A 53 -6.59 -0.64 -3.53
N GLY A 54 -5.27 -0.54 -3.60
CA GLY A 54 -4.54 0.67 -3.89
C GLY A 54 -4.75 1.76 -2.85
N SER A 55 -4.54 3.01 -3.26
CA SER A 55 -4.68 4.19 -2.39
C SER A 55 -6.14 4.62 -2.14
N SER A 56 -7.12 3.97 -2.78
CA SER A 56 -8.53 4.35 -2.70
C SER A 56 -9.25 3.76 -1.48
N CYS A 57 -8.72 2.65 -0.93
CA CYS A 57 -9.27 2.01 0.26
C CYS A 57 -8.18 1.73 1.28
N TRP A 58 -8.49 1.97 2.54
CA TRP A 58 -7.61 1.63 3.66
C TRP A 58 -8.08 0.36 4.34
N ILE A 59 -7.19 -0.58 4.64
CA ILE A 59 -7.56 -1.81 5.36
C ILE A 59 -7.63 -1.50 6.87
N GLU A 60 -8.83 -1.58 7.45
CA GLU A 60 -9.06 -1.37 8.87
C GLU A 60 -8.74 -2.63 9.69
N ARG A 61 -9.17 -3.81 9.21
CA ARG A 61 -8.97 -5.07 9.92
C ARG A 61 -9.05 -6.28 8.99
N LEU A 62 -8.24 -7.30 9.23
CA LEU A 62 -8.38 -8.61 8.59
C LEU A 62 -9.30 -9.53 9.38
N HIS A 63 -10.10 -10.34 8.69
CA HIS A 63 -10.92 -11.37 9.33
C HIS A 63 -10.03 -12.46 9.95
N PRO A 64 -10.35 -13.00 11.15
CA PRO A 64 -9.55 -14.05 11.79
C PRO A 64 -9.37 -15.30 10.93
N SER A 65 -10.37 -15.70 10.13
CA SER A 65 -10.25 -16.84 9.19
C SER A 65 -9.14 -16.63 8.15
N THR A 66 -9.02 -15.41 7.62
CA THR A 66 -8.00 -15.02 6.65
C THR A 66 -6.63 -14.90 7.31
N ARG A 67 -6.58 -14.37 8.54
CA ARG A 67 -5.36 -14.30 9.36
C ARG A 67 -4.83 -15.68 9.73
N SER A 68 -5.72 -16.61 10.05
CA SER A 68 -5.41 -18.00 10.38
C SER A 68 -5.13 -18.85 9.14
N ARG A 69 -5.28 -18.30 7.92
CA ARG A 69 -5.18 -19.03 6.65
C ARG A 69 -6.08 -20.29 6.62
N ALA A 70 -7.19 -20.25 7.35
CA ALA A 70 -8.12 -21.38 7.45
C ALA A 70 -8.99 -21.51 6.20
N ASP A 71 -9.31 -20.37 5.58
CA ASP A 71 -9.99 -20.28 4.30
C ASP A 71 -9.07 -19.57 3.32
N LEU A 72 -8.46 -20.33 2.41
CA LEU A 72 -7.60 -19.85 1.33
C LEU A 72 -8.38 -19.63 0.03
N ALA A 73 -9.71 -19.75 0.07
CA ALA A 73 -10.58 -19.50 -1.08
C ALA A 73 -10.99 -18.01 -1.13
N THR A 74 -11.19 -17.39 0.04
CA THR A 74 -11.67 -16.02 0.17
C THR A 74 -10.89 -15.23 1.22
N PHE A 75 -10.22 -14.18 0.76
CA PHE A 75 -9.51 -13.23 1.61
C PHE A 75 -10.50 -12.16 2.09
N ARG A 76 -10.91 -12.24 3.35
CA ARG A 76 -11.95 -11.39 3.95
C ARG A 76 -11.31 -10.31 4.81
N LEU A 77 -11.68 -9.07 4.56
CA LEU A 77 -11.18 -7.91 5.29
C LEU A 77 -12.26 -6.83 5.41
N THR A 78 -12.08 -5.98 6.42
CA THR A 78 -12.82 -4.73 6.56
C THR A 78 -11.91 -3.60 6.10
N ALA A 79 -12.39 -2.81 5.14
CA ALA A 79 -11.69 -1.63 4.64
C ALA A 79 -12.57 -0.40 4.79
N ARG A 80 -11.92 0.76 4.88
CA ARG A 80 -12.55 2.07 4.82
C ARG A 80 -12.34 2.68 3.45
N THR A 81 -13.41 3.25 2.90
CA THR A 81 -13.40 3.92 1.60
C THR A 81 -14.18 5.23 1.69
N ARG A 82 -13.89 6.17 0.78
CA ARG A 82 -14.70 7.37 0.55
C ARG A 82 -15.93 7.04 -0.28
N ASP A 83 -15.75 6.12 -1.22
CA ASP A 83 -16.78 5.76 -2.19
C ASP A 83 -16.66 4.28 -2.54
N PRO A 84 -17.65 3.44 -2.17
CA PRO A 84 -17.62 2.02 -2.45
C PRO A 84 -17.76 1.69 -3.93
N ALA A 85 -18.28 2.62 -4.75
CA ALA A 85 -18.38 2.43 -6.20
C ALA A 85 -17.02 2.55 -6.90
N SER A 86 -16.07 3.29 -6.30
CA SER A 86 -14.69 3.43 -6.79
C SER A 86 -13.83 2.19 -6.56
N ILE A 87 -14.27 1.27 -5.70
CA ILE A 87 -13.55 0.03 -5.41
C ILE A 87 -13.50 -0.84 -6.64
N ARG A 88 -12.29 -1.21 -7.06
CA ARG A 88 -12.09 -2.13 -8.17
C ARG A 88 -12.72 -3.48 -7.84
N ARG A 89 -13.66 -3.92 -8.67
CA ARG A 89 -14.32 -5.24 -8.54
C ARG A 89 -13.41 -6.39 -8.97
N ALA A 90 -12.42 -6.10 -9.80
CA ALA A 90 -11.43 -7.05 -10.29
C ALA A 90 -10.07 -6.36 -10.40
N ALA A 91 -9.01 -7.09 -10.12
CA ALA A 91 -7.64 -6.66 -10.28
C ALA A 91 -6.78 -7.85 -10.72
N ILE A 92 -5.76 -7.56 -11.51
CA ILE A 92 -4.80 -8.56 -11.96
C ILE A 92 -3.68 -8.61 -10.93
N LEU A 93 -3.43 -9.81 -10.39
CA LEU A 93 -2.34 -10.05 -9.46
C LEU A 93 -1.24 -10.83 -10.20
N GLU A 94 -0.15 -10.15 -10.51
CA GLU A 94 1.04 -10.78 -11.07
C GLU A 94 1.96 -11.23 -9.94
N ILE A 95 2.34 -12.51 -9.94
CA ILE A 95 3.18 -13.09 -8.90
C ILE A 95 4.47 -13.54 -9.55
N VAL A 96 5.56 -12.93 -9.11
CA VAL A 96 6.90 -13.39 -9.47
C VAL A 96 7.21 -14.59 -8.59
N GLU A 97 7.12 -15.79 -9.16
CA GLU A 97 7.56 -17.00 -8.47
C GLU A 97 9.09 -17.02 -8.45
N LEU A 98 9.67 -16.83 -7.26
CA LEU A 98 11.11 -16.98 -7.08
C LEU A 98 11.41 -18.47 -6.96
N VAL A 99 11.69 -19.11 -8.08
CA VAL A 99 12.17 -20.48 -8.11
C VAL A 99 13.56 -20.47 -7.49
N THR A 100 13.66 -20.77 -6.19
CA THR A 100 14.95 -21.04 -5.57
C THR A 100 15.48 -22.30 -6.22
N ALA A 101 16.50 -22.18 -7.06
CA ALA A 101 17.27 -23.32 -7.51
C ALA A 101 17.96 -23.89 -6.27
N ARG A 102 17.46 -25.02 -5.75
CA ARG A 102 18.24 -25.83 -4.82
C ARG A 102 19.38 -26.44 -5.61
N ASP A 103 20.59 -25.94 -5.35
CA ASP A 103 21.87 -26.59 -5.67
C ASP A 103 21.96 -27.94 -4.96
#